data_AF-A0A958RER4-F1
#
_entry.id   AF-A0A958RER4-F1
#
_cell.length_a   1.000
_cell.length_b   1.000
_cell.length_c   1.000
_cell.angle_alpha   90.00
_cell.angle_beta   90.00
_cell.angle_gamma   90.00
#
_symmetry.space_group_name_H-M   'P 1'
#
loop_
_entity.id
_entity.type
_entity.pdbx_description
1 polymer ?
#
loop_
_entity_poly.entity_id
_entity_poly.type
_entity_poly.pdbx_seq_one_letter_code
_entity_poly.pdbx_strand_id
1 'polypeptide(L)'
;MGKKLTAALLLSSVFLTFQNCGDFQPQQAYTENRESFSVDPDLDPTISETYNWARTIMQRVAGVSLGPEDPEMIEMMGHLQNQDAHSAIAVATRHDGYYNVTLREIAAPMSNREGNIAEPLNDFIATFVGLVRDDQNAKLMLVGDAYYKGSAADTNKQNVLNDMIRTNDHYQDLDNKGINLQQSLVSEPIQQIITDDNQVIDMPDAAGLITSRAFMQANAFKGSNRRLVEHSLKDFLCSPITSWADINNPDDKVGQDVDRFPVGKNSIFQSTCKACHSAMDAYRPAFAHVDFDLDESNDQFSFIKYKFNIQTDPHPTNPGETVIVPFSQQFIPSKFRRNKDVYPPGFLVTNDTWFNYNLGQNNIERFGWRSPAQGNGIKSFGELLSESKAFSRCMAKKVYKKVCRKDLDMVESPVIQELAEDFEQKNYSVRELTISTAMRSDCFGLDVSEIEYEEVNQ
;
A
#
# COMPACT_ATOMS: atom_id res chain seq x y z
N MET A 1 30.01 49.12 -54.15
CA MET A 1 29.26 50.31 -53.67
C MET A 1 27.88 49.81 -53.26
N GLY A 2 27.39 49.84 -52.03
CA GLY A 2 27.76 50.43 -50.75
C GLY A 2 26.50 50.32 -49.85
N LYS A 3 26.71 50.38 -48.52
CA LYS A 3 25.73 50.31 -47.40
C LYS A 3 25.45 48.90 -46.85
N LYS A 4 25.40 48.65 -45.53
CA LYS A 4 26.06 49.15 -44.30
C LYS A 4 25.51 48.20 -43.20
N LEU A 5 26.37 47.73 -42.29
CA LEU A 5 26.02 47.11 -41.00
C LEU A 5 25.08 48.05 -40.21
N THR A 6 24.16 47.60 -39.35
CA THR A 6 24.45 47.07 -37.98
C THR A 6 23.25 46.35 -37.33
N ALA A 7 23.57 45.22 -36.69
CA ALA A 7 23.18 44.70 -35.35
C ALA A 7 21.71 44.67 -34.86
N ALA A 8 21.24 43.47 -34.50
CA ALA A 8 20.45 43.22 -33.30
C ALA A 8 20.67 41.79 -32.79
N LEU A 9 20.95 41.66 -31.50
CA LEU A 9 21.12 40.42 -30.73
C LEU A 9 19.88 39.52 -30.85
N LEU A 10 20.07 38.22 -31.11
CA LEU A 10 19.06 37.19 -30.89
C LEU A 10 19.36 36.45 -29.58
N LEU A 11 18.67 36.87 -28.52
CA LEU A 11 18.37 36.04 -27.36
C LEU A 11 17.29 35.05 -27.80
N SER A 12 17.65 33.79 -28.05
CA SER A 12 16.68 32.71 -28.23
C SER A 12 16.31 32.14 -26.86
N SER A 13 15.28 32.70 -26.25
CA SER A 13 14.48 32.03 -25.23
C SER A 13 13.70 30.89 -25.90
N VAL A 14 14.08 29.65 -25.60
CA VAL A 14 13.27 28.47 -25.93
C VAL A 14 12.09 28.44 -24.95
N PHE A 15 10.98 29.06 -25.38
CA PHE A 15 9.66 28.73 -24.85
C PHE A 15 9.25 27.39 -25.46
N LEU A 16 9.22 26.34 -24.63
CA LEU A 16 8.53 25.10 -24.96
C LEU A 16 7.02 25.40 -24.94
N THR A 17 6.46 25.48 -26.14
CA THR A 17 5.02 25.50 -26.39
C THR A 17 4.42 24.16 -25.99
N PHE A 18 3.52 24.19 -25.00
CA PHE A 18 2.52 23.14 -24.82
C PHE A 18 1.64 23.10 -26.07
N GLN A 19 1.60 21.96 -26.75
CA GLN A 19 0.63 21.71 -27.80
C GLN A 19 0.01 20.32 -27.64
N ASN A 20 -1.30 20.38 -27.38
CA ASN A 20 -2.35 19.44 -27.76
C ASN A 20 -2.55 18.16 -26.94
N CYS A 21 -3.23 18.31 -25.80
CA CYS A 21 -4.30 17.36 -25.46
C CYS A 21 -5.47 17.61 -26.41
N GLY A 22 -5.77 16.62 -27.25
CA GLY A 22 -6.95 16.64 -28.13
C GLY A 22 -8.24 16.46 -27.33
N ASP A 23 -9.30 17.07 -27.84
CA ASP A 23 -10.68 16.97 -27.38
C ASP A 23 -11.12 15.51 -27.16
N PHE A 24 -11.30 15.14 -25.89
CA PHE A 24 -12.05 13.94 -25.53
C PHE A 24 -13.52 14.33 -25.43
N GLN A 25 -14.27 14.11 -26.51
CA GLN A 25 -15.73 14.13 -26.51
C GLN A 25 -16.22 12.92 -25.71
N PRO A 26 -17.03 13.07 -24.65
CA PRO A 26 -17.62 11.93 -23.96
C PRO A 26 -18.54 11.19 -24.93
N GLN A 27 -18.22 9.93 -25.24
CA GLN A 27 -19.19 9.05 -25.88
C GLN A 27 -20.42 8.96 -24.98
N GLN A 28 -21.58 9.25 -25.57
CA GLN A 28 -22.89 9.08 -24.96
C GLN A 28 -23.00 7.67 -24.39
N ALA A 29 -23.01 7.57 -23.06
CA ALA A 29 -23.40 6.36 -22.37
C ALA A 29 -24.87 6.07 -22.73
N TYR A 30 -25.12 4.85 -23.18
CA TYR A 30 -26.46 4.30 -23.36
C TYR A 30 -27.23 4.41 -22.04
N THR A 31 -28.21 5.32 -21.99
CA THR A 31 -29.25 5.34 -20.97
C THR A 31 -30.32 4.34 -21.36
N GLU A 32 -30.14 3.08 -20.98
CA GLU A 32 -31.25 2.12 -20.99
C GLU A 32 -31.89 2.10 -19.60
N ASN A 33 -33.08 2.70 -19.53
CA ASN A 33 -34.18 2.48 -18.59
C ASN A 33 -33.80 1.84 -17.24
N ARG A 34 -33.16 2.63 -16.36
CA ARG A 34 -33.48 2.51 -14.94
C ARG A 34 -34.85 3.14 -14.76
N GLU A 35 -35.88 2.33 -14.59
CA GLU A 35 -37.12 2.80 -13.98
C GLU A 35 -36.70 3.53 -12.70
N SER A 36 -36.86 4.84 -12.71
CA SER A 36 -36.73 5.64 -11.51
C SER A 36 -37.84 5.17 -10.59
N PHE A 37 -37.51 4.33 -9.62
CA PHE A 37 -38.32 4.26 -8.42
C PHE A 37 -38.18 5.64 -7.75
N SER A 38 -39.04 6.57 -8.14
CA SER A 38 -39.24 7.78 -7.36
C SER A 38 -39.86 7.29 -6.06
N VAL A 39 -39.03 7.17 -5.03
CA VAL A 39 -39.54 7.18 -3.67
C VAL A 39 -40.18 8.55 -3.53
N ASP A 40 -41.50 8.55 -3.52
CA ASP A 40 -42.32 9.70 -3.14
C ASP A 40 -41.76 10.22 -1.80
N PRO A 41 -41.23 11.45 -1.74
CA PRO A 41 -40.61 11.96 -0.51
C PRO A 41 -41.58 12.12 0.67
N ASP A 42 -42.89 11.88 0.47
CA ASP A 42 -43.96 12.18 1.43
C ASP A 42 -44.77 10.96 1.91
N LEU A 43 -44.20 9.75 1.93
CA LEU A 43 -44.83 8.59 2.60
C LEU A 43 -43.88 7.93 3.62
N ASP A 44 -43.86 8.47 4.85
CA ASP A 44 -44.11 7.77 6.13
C ASP A 44 -43.45 8.52 7.33
N PRO A 45 -44.20 9.01 8.33
CA PRO A 45 -43.67 9.60 9.55
C PRO A 45 -42.89 8.64 10.49
N THR A 46 -42.58 7.40 10.07
CA THR A 46 -41.96 6.35 10.90
C THR A 46 -40.56 5.90 10.43
N ILE A 47 -39.70 6.78 9.90
CA ILE A 47 -38.26 6.44 9.82
C ILE A 47 -37.69 6.43 11.24
N SER A 48 -37.73 5.26 11.88
CA SER A 48 -37.21 5.03 13.23
C SER A 48 -35.76 5.49 13.33
N GLU A 49 -35.41 6.12 14.45
CA GLU A 49 -34.04 6.48 14.78
C GLU A 49 -33.09 5.27 14.64
N THR A 50 -33.56 4.08 15.03
CA THR A 50 -32.86 2.81 14.87
C THR A 50 -32.47 2.52 13.41
N TYR A 51 -33.35 2.79 12.45
CA TYR A 51 -33.03 2.61 11.03
C TYR A 51 -31.98 3.61 10.55
N ASN A 52 -32.06 4.87 10.98
CA ASN A 52 -31.04 5.87 10.62
C ASN A 52 -29.65 5.48 11.16
N TRP A 53 -29.59 4.90 12.37
CA TRP A 53 -28.37 4.36 12.93
C TRP A 53 -27.86 3.14 12.16
N ALA A 54 -28.73 2.15 11.91
CA ALA A 54 -28.38 0.97 11.12
C ALA A 54 -27.86 1.38 9.73
N ARG A 55 -28.53 2.33 9.07
CA ARG A 55 -28.14 2.83 7.74
C ARG A 55 -26.77 3.51 7.80
N THR A 56 -26.50 4.27 8.86
CA THR A 56 -25.19 4.90 9.07
C THR A 56 -24.10 3.87 9.24
N ILE A 57 -24.31 2.85 10.09
CA ILE A 57 -23.37 1.75 10.29
C ILE A 57 -23.09 1.05 8.95
N MET A 58 -24.12 0.66 8.22
CA MET A 58 -23.98 -0.03 6.93
C MET A 58 -23.20 0.82 5.90
N GLN A 59 -23.51 2.11 5.79
CA GLN A 59 -22.82 3.02 4.87
C GLN A 59 -21.36 3.29 5.24
N ARG A 60 -21.02 3.27 6.52
CA ARG A 60 -19.68 3.60 7.00
C ARG A 60 -18.76 2.38 7.11
N VAL A 61 -19.33 1.23 7.46
CA VAL A 61 -18.60 -0.02 7.64
C VAL A 61 -18.59 -0.82 6.35
N ALA A 62 -19.74 -1.12 5.75
CA ALA A 62 -19.81 -1.90 4.51
C ALA A 62 -19.70 -1.05 3.24
N GLY A 63 -19.83 0.28 3.33
CA GLY A 63 -19.73 1.17 2.17
C GLY A 63 -20.95 1.13 1.25
N VAL A 64 -22.06 0.52 1.67
CA VAL A 64 -23.30 0.39 0.90
C VAL A 64 -24.50 0.97 1.67
N SER A 65 -25.60 1.21 0.97
CA SER A 65 -26.87 1.61 1.58
C SER A 65 -27.94 0.59 1.24
N LEU A 66 -28.65 0.11 2.25
CA LEU A 66 -29.74 -0.85 2.11
C LEU A 66 -31.05 -0.22 2.61
N GLY A 67 -32.19 -0.75 2.16
CA GLY A 67 -33.52 -0.33 2.60
C GLY A 67 -33.93 -0.96 3.94
N PRO A 68 -34.99 -0.46 4.61
CA PRO A 68 -35.40 -0.95 5.93
C PRO A 68 -35.92 -2.40 5.92
N GLU A 69 -36.38 -2.89 4.77
CA GLU A 69 -36.89 -4.26 4.61
C GLU A 69 -35.79 -5.28 4.29
N ASP A 70 -34.55 -4.84 4.09
CA ASP A 70 -33.43 -5.75 3.82
C ASP A 70 -33.18 -6.65 5.05
N PRO A 71 -33.00 -7.97 4.88
CA PRO A 71 -32.80 -8.88 6.01
C PRO A 71 -31.64 -8.50 6.93
N GLU A 72 -30.54 -7.97 6.40
CA GLU A 72 -29.41 -7.52 7.21
C GLU A 72 -29.73 -6.24 7.98
N MET A 73 -30.53 -5.35 7.38
CA MET A 73 -30.99 -4.14 8.07
C MET A 73 -31.96 -4.49 9.20
N ILE A 74 -32.85 -5.46 8.99
CA ILE A 74 -33.75 -5.97 10.03
C ILE A 74 -32.95 -6.59 11.18
N GLU A 75 -31.94 -7.43 10.87
CA GLU A 75 -31.05 -8.02 11.88
C GLU A 75 -30.31 -6.92 12.67
N MET A 76 -29.71 -5.96 11.96
CA MET A 76 -28.97 -4.86 12.57
C MET A 76 -29.85 -3.99 13.46
N MET A 77 -31.07 -3.65 13.02
CA MET A 77 -32.03 -2.89 13.83
C MET A 77 -32.45 -3.67 15.08
N GLY A 78 -32.67 -4.98 14.96
CA GLY A 78 -32.97 -5.84 16.11
C GLY A 78 -31.85 -5.85 17.15
N HIS A 79 -30.58 -5.88 16.73
CA HIS A 79 -29.45 -5.76 17.65
C HIS A 79 -29.39 -4.39 18.34
N LEU A 80 -29.62 -3.30 17.60
CA LEU A 80 -29.64 -1.95 18.16
C LEU A 80 -30.76 -1.77 19.19
N GLN A 81 -31.96 -2.30 18.93
CA GLN A 81 -33.08 -2.29 19.87
C GLN A 81 -32.75 -3.06 21.17
N ASN A 82 -31.91 -4.09 21.09
CA ASN A 82 -31.44 -4.87 22.22
C ASN A 82 -30.17 -4.33 22.88
N GLN A 83 -29.75 -3.09 22.55
CA GLN A 83 -28.54 -2.45 23.07
C GLN A 83 -27.24 -3.21 22.75
N ASP A 84 -27.24 -4.02 21.69
CA ASP A 84 -26.11 -4.82 21.25
C ASP A 84 -25.46 -4.19 20.01
N ALA A 85 -24.83 -3.02 20.20
CA ALA A 85 -24.13 -2.32 19.11
C ALA A 85 -23.01 -3.15 18.49
N HIS A 86 -22.35 -3.99 19.28
CA HIS A 86 -21.29 -4.85 18.78
C HIS A 86 -21.84 -5.79 17.69
N SER A 87 -22.90 -6.53 18.00
CA SER A 87 -23.51 -7.43 17.00
C SER A 87 -24.14 -6.66 15.84
N ALA A 88 -24.76 -5.50 16.08
CA ALA A 88 -25.28 -4.65 15.01
C ALA A 88 -24.18 -4.26 14.00
N ILE A 89 -23.02 -3.80 14.49
CA ILE A 89 -21.88 -3.45 13.63
C ILE A 89 -21.28 -4.70 12.97
N ALA A 90 -21.25 -5.82 13.67
CA ALA A 90 -20.77 -7.09 13.13
C ALA A 90 -21.56 -7.50 11.87
N VAL A 91 -22.87 -7.23 11.80
CA VAL A 91 -23.67 -7.44 10.56
C VAL A 91 -23.01 -6.76 9.36
N ALA A 92 -22.66 -5.48 9.47
CA ALA A 92 -22.03 -4.74 8.38
C ALA A 92 -20.64 -5.28 7.99
N THR A 93 -19.88 -5.86 8.93
CA THR A 93 -18.59 -6.51 8.61
C THR A 93 -18.73 -7.88 7.94
N ARG A 94 -19.93 -8.46 7.93
CA ARG A 94 -20.26 -9.70 7.22
C ARG A 94 -20.83 -9.44 5.83
N HIS A 95 -21.36 -8.24 5.57
CA HIS A 95 -21.86 -7.86 4.25
C HIS A 95 -20.73 -7.82 3.21
N ASP A 96 -21.05 -8.15 1.96
CA ASP A 96 -20.06 -8.23 0.88
C ASP A 96 -19.39 -6.90 0.57
N GLY A 97 -20.11 -5.78 0.73
CA GLY A 97 -19.61 -4.42 0.59
C GLY A 97 -18.40 -4.14 1.49
N TYR A 98 -18.32 -4.73 2.68
CA TYR A 98 -17.15 -4.58 3.53
C TYR A 98 -15.87 -5.03 2.81
N TYR A 99 -15.93 -6.14 2.08
CA TYR A 99 -14.81 -6.72 1.34
C TYR A 99 -14.59 -6.04 -0.02
N ASN A 100 -15.68 -5.83 -0.76
CA ASN A 100 -15.63 -5.34 -2.14
C ASN A 100 -15.45 -3.82 -2.25
N VAL A 101 -15.82 -3.07 -1.20
CA VAL A 101 -15.73 -1.61 -1.14
C VAL A 101 -14.75 -1.21 -0.03
N THR A 102 -15.11 -1.41 1.24
CA THR A 102 -14.37 -0.80 2.35
C THR A 102 -12.91 -1.26 2.45
N LEU A 103 -12.66 -2.57 2.48
CA LEU A 103 -11.31 -3.13 2.57
C LEU A 103 -10.51 -2.90 1.30
N ARG A 104 -11.16 -3.01 0.12
CA ARG A 104 -10.54 -2.68 -1.17
C ARG A 104 -10.02 -1.24 -1.18
N GLU A 105 -10.82 -0.30 -0.72
CA GLU A 105 -10.45 1.13 -0.68
C GLU A 105 -9.39 1.47 0.36
N ILE A 106 -9.26 0.66 1.44
CA ILE A 106 -8.13 0.76 2.38
C ILE A 106 -6.84 0.26 1.72
N ALA A 107 -6.91 -0.86 1.00
CA ALA A 107 -5.76 -1.54 0.41
C ALA A 107 -5.23 -0.84 -0.86
N ALA A 108 -6.13 -0.40 -1.74
CA ALA A 108 -5.80 0.10 -3.08
C ALA A 108 -4.70 1.18 -3.08
N PRO A 109 -4.75 2.23 -2.24
CA PRO A 109 -3.71 3.26 -2.20
C PRO A 109 -2.30 2.76 -1.84
N MET A 110 -2.18 1.57 -1.23
CA MET A 110 -0.89 0.98 -0.87
C MET A 110 -0.35 0.05 -1.97
N SER A 111 -1.16 -0.26 -2.98
CA SER A 111 -0.81 -1.17 -4.08
C SER A 111 -0.30 -0.47 -5.34
N ASN A 112 -0.44 0.86 -5.43
CA ASN A 112 0.01 1.66 -6.56
C ASN A 112 0.85 2.87 -6.12
N ARG A 113 1.54 3.48 -7.09
CA ARG A 113 2.49 4.56 -6.83
C ARG A 113 1.81 5.88 -6.48
N GLU A 114 0.66 6.13 -7.08
CA GLU A 114 -0.10 7.37 -7.00
C GLU A 114 -0.87 7.50 -5.68
N GLY A 115 -1.07 6.39 -4.96
CA GLY A 115 -1.95 6.35 -3.80
C GLY A 115 -3.43 6.42 -4.18
N ASN A 116 -3.78 5.96 -5.39
CA ASN A 116 -5.13 6.00 -5.89
C ASN A 116 -6.02 4.96 -5.20
N ILE A 117 -7.23 5.37 -4.85
CA ILE A 117 -8.28 4.51 -4.30
C ILE A 117 -8.96 3.66 -5.39
N ALA A 118 -9.01 4.18 -6.63
CA ALA A 118 -9.61 3.52 -7.79
C ALA A 118 -8.57 2.69 -8.56
N GLU A 119 -7.81 1.87 -7.85
CA GLU A 119 -6.87 0.91 -8.45
C GLU A 119 -7.62 -0.36 -8.87
N PRO A 120 -7.33 -0.90 -10.07
CA PRO A 120 -7.79 -2.24 -10.44
C PRO A 120 -7.35 -3.28 -9.40
N LEU A 121 -8.15 -4.33 -9.23
CA LEU A 121 -7.82 -5.45 -8.37
C LEU A 121 -6.47 -6.02 -8.79
N ASN A 122 -5.66 -6.33 -7.80
CA ASN A 122 -4.35 -6.93 -7.96
C ASN A 122 -4.09 -7.85 -6.75
N ASP A 123 -2.95 -8.53 -6.76
CA ASP A 123 -2.60 -9.49 -5.73
C ASP A 123 -2.40 -8.88 -4.34
N PHE A 124 -1.91 -7.63 -4.25
CA PHE A 124 -1.84 -6.89 -3.00
C PHE A 124 -3.24 -6.71 -2.39
N ILE A 125 -4.18 -6.16 -3.18
CA ILE A 125 -5.54 -5.89 -2.72
C ILE A 125 -6.25 -7.20 -2.35
N ALA A 126 -6.18 -8.21 -3.22
CA ALA A 126 -6.78 -9.51 -2.96
C ALA A 126 -6.21 -10.17 -1.70
N THR A 127 -4.89 -10.10 -1.49
CA THR A 127 -4.25 -10.66 -0.29
C THR A 127 -4.63 -9.91 0.97
N PHE A 128 -4.70 -8.58 0.92
CA PHE A 128 -5.20 -7.79 2.05
C PHE A 128 -6.64 -8.18 2.41
N VAL A 129 -7.55 -8.21 1.42
CA VAL A 129 -8.96 -8.54 1.64
C VAL A 129 -9.12 -9.99 2.14
N GLY A 130 -8.38 -10.93 1.55
CA GLY A 130 -8.40 -12.35 1.92
C GLY A 130 -7.94 -12.60 3.35
N LEU A 131 -6.82 -11.98 3.77
CA LEU A 131 -6.34 -12.08 5.16
C LEU A 131 -7.39 -11.58 6.16
N VAL A 132 -8.07 -10.47 5.88
CA VAL A 132 -9.12 -9.93 6.76
C VAL A 132 -10.40 -10.78 6.73
N ARG A 133 -10.76 -11.33 5.57
CA ARG A 133 -11.91 -12.24 5.43
C ARG A 133 -11.71 -13.51 6.24
N ASP A 134 -10.51 -14.07 6.20
CA ASP A 134 -10.18 -15.30 6.91
C ASP A 134 -9.77 -15.03 8.38
N ASP A 135 -10.00 -13.80 8.86
CA ASP A 135 -9.71 -13.32 10.23
C ASP A 135 -8.27 -13.64 10.68
N GLN A 136 -7.33 -13.50 9.75
CA GLN A 136 -5.92 -13.76 10.00
C GLN A 136 -5.28 -12.59 10.74
N ASN A 137 -4.24 -12.90 11.53
CA ASN A 137 -3.45 -11.89 12.23
C ASN A 137 -2.81 -10.93 11.20
N ALA A 138 -3.08 -9.62 11.33
CA ALA A 138 -2.64 -8.63 10.35
C ALA A 138 -1.12 -8.53 10.18
N LYS A 139 -0.30 -9.01 11.12
CA LYS A 139 1.16 -9.07 10.92
C LYS A 139 1.55 -9.88 9.70
N LEU A 140 0.74 -10.87 9.31
CA LEU A 140 0.94 -11.66 8.08
C LEU A 140 0.94 -10.80 6.81
N MET A 141 0.40 -9.57 6.85
CA MET A 141 0.54 -8.59 5.76
C MET A 141 1.99 -8.20 5.48
N LEU A 142 2.93 -8.46 6.40
CA LEU A 142 4.35 -8.10 6.27
C LEU A 142 5.31 -9.29 6.46
N VAL A 143 4.84 -10.40 7.02
CA VAL A 143 5.70 -11.58 7.30
C VAL A 143 5.15 -12.89 6.73
N GLY A 144 3.95 -12.85 6.17
CA GLY A 144 3.27 -14.02 5.61
C GLY A 144 3.87 -14.49 4.29
N ASP A 145 3.72 -15.77 4.01
CA ASP A 145 4.05 -16.37 2.71
C ASP A 145 2.80 -16.56 1.84
N ALA A 146 1.62 -16.64 2.46
CA ALA A 146 0.38 -16.83 1.75
C ALA A 146 -0.03 -15.59 0.95
N TYR A 147 -0.65 -15.81 -0.21
CA TYR A 147 -1.32 -14.80 -1.01
C TYR A 147 -2.74 -15.26 -1.38
N TYR A 148 -3.56 -14.37 -1.91
CA TYR A 148 -4.94 -14.70 -2.30
C TYR A 148 -5.20 -14.43 -3.77
N LYS A 149 -5.94 -15.34 -4.39
CA LYS A 149 -6.39 -15.25 -5.79
C LYS A 149 -7.87 -15.62 -5.88
N GLY A 150 -8.57 -15.17 -6.93
CA GLY A 150 -9.93 -15.65 -7.21
C GLY A 150 -10.00 -17.16 -7.47
N SER A 151 -11.14 -17.76 -7.13
CA SER A 151 -11.42 -19.19 -7.31
C SER A 151 -11.37 -19.59 -8.78
N ALA A 152 -10.94 -20.83 -9.05
CA ALA A 152 -10.97 -21.41 -10.40
C ALA A 152 -12.39 -21.51 -10.99
N ALA A 153 -13.44 -21.41 -10.16
CA ALA A 153 -14.83 -21.38 -10.63
C ALA A 153 -15.22 -20.02 -11.27
N ASP A 154 -14.51 -18.94 -10.92
CA ASP A 154 -14.85 -17.57 -11.31
C ASP A 154 -14.05 -17.08 -12.53
N THR A 155 -12.99 -17.81 -12.88
CA THR A 155 -12.12 -17.48 -13.99
C THR A 155 -11.90 -18.65 -14.95
N ASN A 156 -11.78 -18.36 -16.25
CA ASN A 156 -11.42 -19.33 -17.28
C ASN A 156 -9.92 -19.28 -17.60
N LYS A 157 -9.12 -18.53 -16.83
CA LYS A 157 -7.68 -18.37 -17.04
C LYS A 157 -6.97 -19.71 -16.82
N GLN A 158 -6.27 -20.17 -17.86
CA GLN A 158 -5.59 -21.46 -17.85
C GLN A 158 -4.20 -21.39 -17.19
N ASN A 159 -3.60 -20.22 -17.13
CA ASN A 159 -2.25 -20.02 -16.60
C ASN A 159 -2.22 -18.94 -15.53
N VAL A 160 -2.99 -19.18 -14.46
CA VAL A 160 -3.11 -18.25 -13.33
C VAL A 160 -1.74 -17.92 -12.75
N LEU A 161 -0.82 -18.89 -12.68
CA LEU A 161 0.53 -18.62 -12.18
C LEU A 161 1.27 -17.56 -13.01
N ASN A 162 1.27 -17.65 -14.34
CA ASN A 162 1.86 -16.58 -15.16
C ASN A 162 1.10 -15.26 -15.02
N ASP A 163 -0.23 -15.30 -14.90
CA ASP A 163 -1.03 -14.11 -14.67
C ASP A 163 -0.76 -13.45 -13.31
N MET A 164 -0.22 -14.22 -12.35
CA MET A 164 0.16 -13.78 -11.00
C MET A 164 1.57 -13.21 -10.94
N ILE A 165 2.52 -13.79 -11.69
CA ILE A 165 3.95 -13.45 -11.60
C ILE A 165 4.46 -12.67 -12.82
N ARG A 166 3.65 -12.44 -13.86
CA ARG A 166 4.06 -11.67 -15.06
C ARG A 166 3.09 -10.59 -15.47
N THR A 167 1.80 -10.74 -15.18
CA THR A 167 0.77 -9.78 -15.58
C THR A 167 -0.16 -9.47 -14.42
N ASN A 168 -1.28 -8.78 -14.68
CA ASN A 168 -2.37 -8.61 -13.70
C ASN A 168 -3.66 -9.28 -14.17
N ASP A 169 -3.56 -10.15 -15.18
CA ASP A 169 -4.69 -10.60 -15.99
C ASP A 169 -5.73 -11.37 -15.20
N HIS A 170 -5.29 -12.15 -14.20
CA HIS A 170 -6.16 -12.92 -13.33
C HIS A 170 -7.08 -11.97 -12.55
N TYR A 171 -6.49 -10.97 -11.89
CA TYR A 171 -7.26 -10.02 -11.09
C TYR A 171 -8.10 -9.06 -11.93
N GLN A 172 -7.59 -8.66 -13.09
CA GLN A 172 -8.35 -7.83 -14.02
C GLN A 172 -9.60 -8.58 -14.54
N ASP A 173 -9.52 -9.90 -14.76
CA ASP A 173 -10.67 -10.72 -15.15
C ASP A 173 -11.74 -10.76 -14.05
N LEU A 174 -11.33 -10.90 -12.78
CA LEU A 174 -12.25 -10.87 -11.63
C LEU A 174 -12.97 -9.51 -11.53
N ASP A 175 -12.23 -8.42 -11.71
CA ASP A 175 -12.77 -7.06 -11.69
C ASP A 175 -13.77 -6.81 -12.82
N ASN A 176 -13.42 -7.21 -14.05
CA ASN A 176 -14.27 -7.02 -15.22
C ASN A 176 -15.59 -7.79 -15.10
N LYS A 177 -15.59 -8.90 -14.37
CA LYS A 177 -16.79 -9.72 -14.10
C LYS A 177 -17.55 -9.29 -12.85
N GLY A 178 -17.04 -8.35 -12.06
CA GLY A 178 -17.63 -7.93 -10.80
C GLY A 178 -17.68 -9.07 -9.77
N ILE A 179 -16.64 -9.92 -9.72
CA ILE A 179 -16.60 -11.06 -8.80
C ILE A 179 -16.57 -10.59 -7.34
N ASN A 180 -17.42 -11.20 -6.52
CA ASN A 180 -17.48 -10.92 -5.09
C ASN A 180 -16.25 -11.51 -4.36
N LEU A 181 -15.40 -10.63 -3.83
CA LEU A 181 -14.15 -11.01 -3.16
C LEU A 181 -14.36 -11.83 -1.88
N GLN A 182 -15.47 -11.60 -1.16
CA GLN A 182 -15.79 -12.37 0.04
C GLN A 182 -15.97 -13.85 -0.32
N GLN A 183 -16.67 -14.13 -1.40
CA GLN A 183 -17.03 -15.50 -1.79
C GLN A 183 -15.92 -16.19 -2.62
N SER A 184 -15.21 -15.42 -3.44
CA SER A 184 -14.32 -15.97 -4.48
C SER A 184 -12.89 -16.25 -4.01
N LEU A 185 -12.34 -15.45 -3.10
CA LEU A 185 -10.91 -15.52 -2.81
C LEU A 185 -10.50 -16.87 -2.20
N VAL A 186 -9.39 -17.43 -2.66
CA VAL A 186 -8.77 -18.65 -2.15
C VAL A 186 -7.33 -18.33 -1.76
N SER A 187 -6.93 -18.82 -0.58
CA SER A 187 -5.55 -18.69 -0.10
C SER A 187 -4.65 -19.70 -0.81
N GLU A 188 -3.50 -19.23 -1.26
CA GLU A 188 -2.39 -20.03 -1.73
C GLU A 188 -1.23 -19.87 -0.73
N PRO A 189 -0.64 -20.97 -0.23
CA PRO A 189 0.21 -20.93 0.96
C PRO A 189 1.61 -20.34 0.73
N ILE A 190 2.07 -20.27 -0.52
CA ILE A 190 3.45 -19.96 -0.87
C ILE A 190 3.47 -18.94 -2.01
N GLN A 191 4.13 -17.80 -1.78
CA GLN A 191 4.44 -16.84 -2.84
C GLN A 191 5.48 -17.42 -3.79
N GLN A 192 5.28 -17.22 -5.08
CA GLN A 192 6.19 -17.70 -6.12
C GLN A 192 6.80 -16.55 -6.89
N ILE A 193 8.00 -16.79 -7.38
CA ILE A 193 8.88 -15.78 -7.94
C ILE A 193 9.66 -16.34 -9.13
N ILE A 194 10.14 -15.47 -10.02
CA ILE A 194 10.93 -15.88 -11.18
C ILE A 194 12.41 -15.60 -10.91
N THR A 195 13.31 -16.49 -11.29
CA THR A 195 14.76 -16.26 -11.26
C THR A 195 15.23 -15.55 -12.53
N ASP A 196 16.48 -15.08 -12.55
CA ASP A 196 17.04 -14.44 -13.74
C ASP A 196 17.17 -15.38 -14.96
N ASP A 197 17.28 -16.69 -14.74
CA ASP A 197 17.21 -17.75 -15.76
C ASP A 197 15.77 -18.24 -16.06
N ASN A 198 14.76 -17.45 -15.67
CA ASN A 198 13.35 -17.63 -15.99
C ASN A 198 12.70 -18.89 -15.39
N GLN A 199 13.26 -19.43 -14.31
CA GLN A 199 12.65 -20.52 -13.54
C GLN A 199 11.66 -19.95 -12.51
N VAL A 200 10.55 -20.65 -12.29
CA VAL A 200 9.65 -20.33 -11.18
C VAL A 200 10.11 -21.10 -9.95
N ILE A 201 10.31 -20.38 -8.85
CA ILE A 201 10.67 -20.95 -7.55
C ILE A 201 9.73 -20.42 -6.47
N ASP A 202 9.69 -21.11 -5.33
CA ASP A 202 9.09 -20.57 -4.11
C ASP A 202 9.91 -19.37 -3.63
N MET A 203 9.26 -18.31 -3.18
CA MET A 203 9.91 -17.08 -2.77
C MET A 203 10.65 -17.28 -1.44
N PRO A 204 12.00 -17.28 -1.42
CA PRO A 204 12.73 -17.71 -0.22
C PRO A 204 12.62 -16.75 0.96
N ASP A 205 12.16 -15.53 0.71
CA ASP A 205 12.12 -14.42 1.67
C ASP A 205 10.79 -13.65 1.53
N ALA A 206 9.70 -14.39 1.40
CA ALA A 206 8.35 -13.85 1.29
C ALA A 206 7.99 -13.03 2.54
N ALA A 207 7.36 -11.87 2.31
CA ALA A 207 7.04 -10.87 3.33
C ALA A 207 5.67 -10.22 3.04
N GLY A 208 4.67 -11.06 2.82
CA GLY A 208 3.26 -10.67 2.64
C GLY A 208 3.07 -9.69 1.49
N LEU A 209 2.50 -8.54 1.80
CA LEU A 209 2.09 -7.54 0.83
C LEU A 209 3.29 -6.79 0.22
N ILE A 210 4.41 -6.65 0.93
CA ILE A 210 5.59 -5.93 0.40
C ILE A 210 6.41 -6.77 -0.59
N THR A 211 6.04 -8.03 -0.78
CA THR A 211 6.58 -8.94 -1.81
C THR A 211 5.55 -9.32 -2.87
N SER A 212 4.38 -8.66 -2.88
CA SER A 212 3.35 -8.81 -3.91
C SER A 212 3.75 -8.17 -5.25
N ARG A 213 3.12 -8.68 -6.32
CA ARG A 213 3.17 -8.21 -7.70
C ARG A 213 3.04 -6.71 -7.84
N ALA A 214 1.91 -6.22 -7.34
CA ALA A 214 1.56 -4.82 -7.38
C ALA A 214 2.55 -3.95 -6.60
N PHE A 215 2.94 -4.34 -5.38
CA PHE A 215 3.83 -3.53 -4.56
C PHE A 215 5.21 -3.35 -5.21
N MET A 216 5.82 -4.42 -5.72
CA MET A 216 7.13 -4.27 -6.37
C MET A 216 7.02 -3.61 -7.74
N GLN A 217 5.91 -3.78 -8.47
CA GLN A 217 5.70 -3.00 -9.69
C GLN A 217 5.69 -1.50 -9.38
N ALA A 218 4.97 -1.07 -8.34
CA ALA A 218 4.90 0.34 -7.96
C ALA A 218 6.25 0.88 -7.44
N ASN A 219 6.98 0.05 -6.67
CA ASN A 219 8.05 0.53 -5.80
C ASN A 219 9.46 0.04 -6.15
N ALA A 220 9.60 -1.09 -6.85
CA ALA A 220 10.87 -1.60 -7.33
C ALA A 220 11.15 -1.22 -8.80
N PHE A 221 10.13 -0.85 -9.58
CA PHE A 221 10.33 -0.46 -10.97
C PHE A 221 11.22 0.80 -11.09
N LYS A 222 12.35 0.63 -11.81
CA LYS A 222 13.43 1.62 -11.95
C LYS A 222 14.03 2.03 -10.58
N GLY A 223 14.80 3.12 -10.56
CA GLY A 223 15.45 3.61 -9.34
C GLY A 223 16.47 2.62 -8.78
N SER A 224 16.59 2.57 -7.45
CA SER A 224 17.60 1.78 -6.72
C SER A 224 17.00 1.10 -5.47
N ASN A 225 15.73 0.67 -5.51
CA ASN A 225 14.98 0.07 -4.38
C ASN A 225 14.80 0.93 -3.11
N ARG A 226 15.10 2.23 -3.16
CA ARG A 226 14.82 3.17 -2.06
C ARG A 226 13.33 3.41 -1.83
N ARG A 227 12.52 3.35 -2.90
CA ARG A 227 11.07 3.54 -2.82
C ARG A 227 10.37 2.39 -2.09
N LEU A 228 10.91 1.17 -2.16
CA LEU A 228 10.41 0.04 -1.36
C LEU A 228 10.46 0.39 0.14
N VAL A 229 11.60 0.88 0.63
CA VAL A 229 11.74 1.33 2.02
C VAL A 229 10.76 2.46 2.35
N GLU A 230 10.73 3.50 1.53
CA GLU A 230 9.83 4.64 1.74
C GLU A 230 8.38 4.21 1.87
N HIS A 231 7.90 3.37 0.95
CA HIS A 231 6.51 2.92 0.94
C HIS A 231 6.23 1.88 2.01
N SER A 232 7.17 1.00 2.37
CA SER A 232 6.97 0.11 3.52
C SER A 232 6.76 0.90 4.82
N LEU A 233 7.51 1.99 5.05
CA LEU A 233 7.33 2.85 6.23
C LEU A 233 6.08 3.75 6.11
N LYS A 234 5.83 4.32 4.93
CA LYS A 234 4.67 5.18 4.68
C LYS A 234 3.35 4.41 4.80
N ASP A 235 3.27 3.26 4.15
CA ASP A 235 2.01 2.57 3.96
C ASP A 235 1.64 1.70 5.17
N PHE A 236 2.62 1.10 5.85
CA PHE A 236 2.37 0.23 7.00
C PHE A 236 2.62 0.89 8.35
N LEU A 237 3.41 1.98 8.41
CA LEU A 237 3.68 2.72 9.65
C LEU A 237 3.17 4.17 9.58
N CYS A 238 2.43 4.55 8.54
CA CYS A 238 1.84 5.88 8.35
C CYS A 238 2.87 7.01 8.52
N SER A 239 4.12 6.72 8.14
CA SER A 239 5.30 7.54 8.42
C SER A 239 5.98 7.93 7.10
N PRO A 240 5.51 9.02 6.43
CA PRO A 240 6.16 9.51 5.21
C PRO A 240 7.59 9.97 5.49
N ILE A 241 8.44 10.02 4.46
CA ILE A 241 9.88 10.29 4.60
C ILE A 241 10.23 11.52 5.45
N THR A 242 9.47 12.59 5.29
CA THR A 242 9.66 13.85 6.03
C THR A 242 9.46 13.71 7.53
N SER A 243 8.71 12.69 7.97
CA SER A 243 8.38 12.46 9.37
C SER A 243 9.47 11.74 10.16
N TRP A 244 10.42 11.08 9.48
CA TRP A 244 11.52 10.34 10.10
C TRP A 244 12.91 10.77 9.63
N ALA A 245 12.98 11.81 8.79
CA ALA A 245 14.23 12.41 8.38
C ALA A 245 15.00 12.96 9.60
N ASP A 246 16.24 12.51 9.79
CA ASP A 246 17.07 12.89 10.94
C ASP A 246 18.54 13.06 10.56
N ILE A 247 19.05 14.28 10.68
CA ILE A 247 20.44 14.64 10.37
C ILE A 247 21.46 14.01 11.34
N ASN A 248 21.02 13.56 12.51
CA ASN A 248 21.87 12.97 13.55
C ASN A 248 22.21 11.51 13.27
N ASN A 249 21.50 10.85 12.34
CA ASN A 249 21.78 9.46 11.99
C ASN A 249 23.19 9.30 11.37
N PRO A 250 23.84 8.12 11.47
CA PRO A 250 25.09 7.85 10.76
C PRO A 250 24.93 7.90 9.23
N ASP A 251 25.95 8.33 8.49
CA ASP A 251 25.96 8.34 7.01
C ASP A 251 26.77 7.18 6.39
N ASP A 252 27.23 6.22 7.20
CA ASP A 252 28.09 5.10 6.76
C ASP A 252 27.39 4.14 5.78
N LYS A 253 26.05 4.10 5.78
CA LYS A 253 25.23 3.32 4.85
C LYS A 253 24.75 4.10 3.64
N VAL A 254 25.03 5.40 3.56
CA VAL A 254 24.57 6.18 2.40
C VAL A 254 25.35 5.74 1.17
N GLY A 255 24.59 5.42 0.11
CA GLY A 255 25.11 4.81 -1.12
C GLY A 255 26.11 5.68 -1.88
N GLN A 256 26.88 5.02 -2.74
CA GLN A 256 27.85 5.65 -3.65
C GLN A 256 27.21 6.60 -4.66
N ASP A 257 25.92 6.46 -4.92
CA ASP A 257 25.15 7.22 -5.91
C ASP A 257 24.60 8.54 -5.39
N VAL A 258 24.89 8.89 -4.13
CA VAL A 258 24.45 10.12 -3.48
C VAL A 258 25.65 11.06 -3.33
N ASP A 259 25.56 12.26 -3.90
CA ASP A 259 26.61 13.27 -3.82
C ASP A 259 26.83 13.75 -2.37
N ARG A 260 28.10 13.79 -1.94
CA ARG A 260 28.52 14.30 -0.62
C ARG A 260 28.91 15.78 -0.64
N PHE A 261 28.97 16.39 -1.82
CA PHE A 261 29.23 17.82 -2.01
C PHE A 261 28.24 18.44 -3.02
N PRO A 262 26.91 18.37 -2.76
CA PRO A 262 25.93 19.04 -3.62
C PRO A 262 26.31 20.51 -3.85
N VAL A 263 26.36 20.94 -5.12
CA VAL A 263 26.85 22.27 -5.54
C VAL A 263 28.20 22.68 -4.93
N GLY A 264 29.09 21.69 -4.71
CA GLY A 264 30.43 21.87 -4.13
C GLY A 264 30.46 22.04 -2.60
N LYS A 265 29.34 21.81 -1.89
CA LYS A 265 29.23 22.08 -0.44
C LYS A 265 28.81 20.85 0.35
N ASN A 266 29.70 20.35 1.21
CA ASN A 266 29.38 19.24 2.10
C ASN A 266 28.31 19.59 3.15
N SER A 267 28.22 20.87 3.54
CA SER A 267 27.22 21.32 4.51
C SER A 267 25.79 21.03 4.07
N ILE A 268 25.50 21.04 2.76
CA ILE A 268 24.17 20.71 2.21
C ILE A 268 23.87 19.22 2.38
N PHE A 269 24.86 18.35 2.12
CA PHE A 269 24.69 16.93 2.38
C PHE A 269 24.41 16.67 3.86
N GLN A 270 25.23 17.25 4.76
CA GLN A 270 25.13 17.04 6.20
C GLN A 270 23.83 17.59 6.81
N SER A 271 23.29 18.70 6.30
CA SER A 271 22.09 19.32 6.85
C SER A 271 20.77 18.91 6.18
N THR A 272 20.82 18.31 4.98
CA THR A 272 19.61 18.06 4.16
C THR A 272 19.56 16.63 3.64
N CYS A 273 20.49 16.24 2.76
CA CYS A 273 20.40 14.96 2.05
C CYS A 273 20.53 13.76 3.01
N LYS A 274 21.47 13.86 3.96
CA LYS A 274 21.74 12.84 4.97
C LYS A 274 20.51 12.49 5.79
N ALA A 275 19.65 13.47 6.09
CA ALA A 275 18.48 13.29 6.94
C ALA A 275 17.59 12.14 6.49
N CYS A 276 17.36 12.04 5.17
CA CYS A 276 16.56 10.99 4.57
C CYS A 276 17.40 9.75 4.23
N HIS A 277 18.58 9.96 3.64
CA HIS A 277 19.37 8.88 3.08
C HIS A 277 19.96 7.94 4.14
N SER A 278 20.30 8.43 5.32
CA SER A 278 20.91 7.62 6.37
C SER A 278 20.07 6.40 6.73
N ALA A 279 18.79 6.60 7.08
CA ALA A 279 17.90 5.47 7.43
C ALA A 279 17.46 4.70 6.18
N MET A 280 17.12 5.40 5.10
CA MET A 280 16.65 4.77 3.87
C MET A 280 17.67 3.79 3.29
N ASP A 281 18.93 4.21 3.18
CA ASP A 281 19.98 3.41 2.57
C ASP A 281 20.46 2.29 3.51
N ALA A 282 20.26 2.44 4.83
CA ALA A 282 20.50 1.41 5.82
C ALA A 282 19.47 0.27 5.76
N TYR A 283 18.20 0.56 5.43
CA TYR A 283 17.16 -0.45 5.20
C TYR A 283 17.20 -1.08 3.81
N ARG A 284 17.63 -0.31 2.81
CA ARG A 284 17.64 -0.69 1.40
C ARG A 284 18.19 -2.09 1.10
N PRO A 285 19.26 -2.60 1.77
CA PRO A 285 19.76 -3.96 1.54
C PRO A 285 18.74 -5.06 1.77
N ALA A 286 17.69 -4.87 2.58
CA ALA A 286 16.62 -5.88 2.74
C ALA A 286 16.08 -6.36 1.38
N PHE A 287 16.07 -5.48 0.37
CA PHE A 287 15.58 -5.76 -0.99
C PHE A 287 16.71 -6.04 -2.00
N ALA A 288 17.87 -6.49 -1.56
CA ALA A 288 19.06 -6.64 -2.41
C ALA A 288 19.01 -7.85 -3.35
N HIS A 289 18.12 -8.81 -3.10
CA HIS A 289 17.99 -10.02 -3.93
C HIS A 289 16.72 -10.04 -4.80
N VAL A 290 16.05 -8.89 -4.94
CA VAL A 290 14.77 -8.75 -5.65
C VAL A 290 14.77 -7.52 -6.57
N ASP A 291 14.24 -7.67 -7.79
CA ASP A 291 14.06 -6.53 -8.73
C ASP A 291 12.83 -6.71 -9.61
N PHE A 292 12.20 -5.62 -10.00
CA PHE A 292 11.08 -5.60 -10.93
C PHE A 292 11.54 -4.97 -12.26
N ASP A 293 11.49 -5.75 -13.33
CA ASP A 293 12.02 -5.36 -14.62
C ASP A 293 10.94 -5.39 -15.71
N LEU A 294 11.09 -4.54 -16.72
CA LEU A 294 10.31 -4.64 -17.95
C LEU A 294 11.13 -5.47 -18.91
N ASP A 295 10.59 -6.61 -19.35
CA ASP A 295 11.11 -7.24 -20.54
C ASP A 295 10.67 -6.42 -21.76
N GLU A 296 11.48 -5.41 -22.08
CA GLU A 296 11.28 -4.51 -23.23
C GLU A 296 11.19 -5.28 -24.56
N SER A 297 11.73 -6.52 -24.63
CA SER A 297 11.70 -7.33 -25.85
C SER A 297 10.33 -7.97 -26.12
N ASN A 298 9.53 -8.17 -25.07
CA ASN A 298 8.22 -8.83 -25.15
C ASN A 298 7.06 -7.96 -24.64
N ASP A 299 7.33 -6.70 -24.25
CA ASP A 299 6.39 -5.80 -23.58
C ASP A 299 5.71 -6.45 -22.36
N GLN A 300 6.45 -7.37 -21.71
CA GLN A 300 5.98 -8.13 -20.55
C GLN A 300 6.68 -7.62 -19.29
N PHE A 301 5.89 -7.38 -18.25
CA PHE A 301 6.40 -7.03 -16.93
C PHE A 301 7.01 -8.28 -16.29
N SER A 302 8.33 -8.39 -16.28
CA SER A 302 9.02 -9.50 -15.62
C SER A 302 9.25 -9.13 -14.15
N PHE A 303 8.25 -9.49 -13.34
CA PHE A 303 8.22 -9.26 -11.90
C PHE A 303 9.30 -10.06 -11.16
N ILE A 304 9.44 -9.75 -9.86
CA ILE A 304 10.56 -10.00 -8.97
C ILE A 304 11.54 -11.05 -9.47
N LYS A 305 12.66 -10.63 -10.05
CA LYS A 305 13.79 -11.52 -10.32
C LYS A 305 14.52 -11.78 -9.00
N TYR A 306 14.56 -13.03 -8.55
CA TYR A 306 15.31 -13.42 -7.34
C TYR A 306 16.74 -13.84 -7.65
N LYS A 307 17.71 -13.44 -6.80
CA LYS A 307 19.14 -13.84 -6.83
C LYS A 307 19.76 -13.88 -8.24
N PHE A 308 20.08 -12.68 -8.72
CA PHE A 308 20.76 -12.43 -9.98
C PHE A 308 22.10 -13.15 -10.14
N ASN A 309 22.49 -13.44 -11.37
CA ASN A 309 23.85 -13.77 -11.79
C ASN A 309 24.32 -12.74 -12.83
N ILE A 310 24.44 -11.48 -12.39
CA ILE A 310 24.84 -10.38 -13.27
C ILE A 310 26.36 -10.38 -13.39
N GLN A 311 26.87 -11.00 -14.45
CA GLN A 311 28.31 -11.02 -14.74
C GLN A 311 28.83 -9.67 -15.25
N THR A 312 27.95 -8.88 -15.87
CA THR A 312 28.31 -7.58 -16.44
C THR A 312 27.20 -6.54 -16.25
N ASP A 313 27.57 -5.30 -15.95
CA ASP A 313 26.66 -4.15 -15.93
C ASP A 313 26.81 -3.31 -17.21
N PRO A 314 25.79 -2.53 -17.62
CA PRO A 314 25.94 -1.53 -18.67
C PRO A 314 27.06 -0.53 -18.33
N HIS A 315 27.86 -0.15 -19.32
CA HIS A 315 28.92 0.84 -19.13
C HIS A 315 28.31 2.21 -18.78
N PRO A 316 28.81 2.92 -17.74
CA PRO A 316 28.17 4.11 -17.20
C PRO A 316 28.08 5.28 -18.18
N THR A 317 28.98 5.35 -19.17
CA THR A 317 29.06 6.47 -20.13
C THR A 317 29.01 6.06 -21.60
N ASN A 318 29.07 4.76 -21.91
CA ASN A 318 29.21 4.26 -23.28
C ASN A 318 28.04 3.31 -23.58
N PRO A 319 26.95 3.81 -24.18
CA PRO A 319 25.81 2.98 -24.54
C PRO A 319 26.26 1.80 -25.43
N GLY A 320 25.90 0.57 -25.04
CA GLY A 320 26.24 -0.65 -25.78
C GLY A 320 27.51 -1.38 -25.30
N GLU A 321 28.29 -0.77 -24.41
CA GLU A 321 29.40 -1.45 -23.74
C GLU A 321 28.97 -1.99 -22.36
N THR A 322 29.72 -2.96 -21.85
CA THR A 322 29.49 -3.55 -20.52
C THR A 322 30.77 -3.60 -19.69
N VAL A 323 30.64 -3.55 -18.36
CA VAL A 323 31.75 -3.69 -17.41
C VAL A 323 31.58 -4.95 -16.57
N ILE A 324 32.68 -5.66 -16.29
CA ILE A 324 32.65 -6.89 -15.48
C ILE A 324 32.28 -6.54 -14.04
N VAL A 325 31.31 -7.28 -13.49
CA VAL A 325 30.87 -7.15 -12.09
C VAL A 325 31.69 -8.11 -11.22
N PRO A 326 32.30 -7.64 -10.11
CA PRO A 326 32.98 -8.51 -9.17
C PRO A 326 32.05 -9.57 -8.59
N PHE A 327 32.55 -10.79 -8.34
CA PHE A 327 31.74 -11.92 -7.85
C PHE A 327 30.86 -11.58 -6.63
N SER A 328 31.37 -10.79 -5.68
CA SER A 328 30.63 -10.34 -4.50
C SER A 328 29.42 -9.43 -4.77
N GLN A 329 29.22 -8.99 -6.01
CA GLN A 329 28.17 -8.06 -6.43
C GLN A 329 27.23 -8.69 -7.48
N GLN A 330 27.54 -9.87 -8.02
CA GLN A 330 26.79 -10.49 -9.11
C GLN A 330 25.36 -10.87 -8.68
N PHE A 331 25.15 -11.09 -7.37
CA PHE A 331 23.86 -11.43 -6.74
C PHE A 331 23.01 -10.23 -6.31
N ILE A 332 23.42 -9.02 -6.71
CA ILE A 332 22.74 -7.75 -6.40
C ILE A 332 22.36 -7.10 -7.74
N PRO A 333 21.11 -6.63 -7.93
CA PRO A 333 20.70 -6.05 -9.19
C PRO A 333 21.53 -4.81 -9.54
N SER A 334 21.84 -4.64 -10.82
CA SER A 334 22.73 -3.60 -11.36
C SER A 334 22.34 -2.19 -10.91
N LYS A 335 21.05 -1.97 -10.66
CA LYS A 335 20.51 -0.69 -10.19
C LYS A 335 21.03 -0.22 -8.84
N PHE A 336 21.58 -1.10 -8.00
CA PHE A 336 22.25 -0.72 -6.75
C PHE A 336 23.63 -0.09 -6.97
N ARG A 337 24.22 -0.28 -8.16
CA ARG A 337 25.55 0.22 -8.54
C ARG A 337 25.50 1.31 -9.59
N ARG A 338 24.30 1.74 -10.02
CA ARG A 338 24.14 2.91 -10.89
C ARG A 338 24.76 4.13 -10.22
N ASN A 339 25.48 4.94 -10.99
CA ASN A 339 26.15 6.15 -10.51
C ASN A 339 27.16 5.91 -9.36
N LYS A 340 27.74 4.71 -9.25
CA LYS A 340 28.77 4.39 -8.22
C LYS A 340 29.99 5.33 -8.22
N ASP A 341 30.23 6.04 -9.32
CA ASP A 341 31.36 6.96 -9.47
C ASP A 341 31.05 8.38 -8.92
N VAL A 342 29.82 8.65 -8.46
CA VAL A 342 29.44 9.92 -7.82
C VAL A 342 30.18 10.13 -6.50
N TYR A 343 30.19 9.12 -5.63
CA TYR A 343 30.98 9.10 -4.42
C TYR A 343 31.53 7.68 -4.16
N PRO A 344 32.66 7.31 -4.77
CA PRO A 344 33.22 5.96 -4.68
C PRO A 344 33.42 5.42 -3.24
N PRO A 345 33.77 6.25 -2.22
CA PRO A 345 33.86 5.78 -0.84
C PRO A 345 32.51 5.49 -0.16
N GLY A 346 31.37 5.75 -0.82
CA GLY A 346 30.04 5.49 -0.27
C GLY A 346 29.74 4.00 -0.10
N PHE A 347 28.60 3.71 0.52
CA PHE A 347 28.21 2.34 0.84
C PHE A 347 27.89 1.52 -0.41
N LEU A 348 28.55 0.35 -0.51
CA LEU A 348 28.30 -0.65 -1.53
C LEU A 348 27.49 -1.81 -0.94
N VAL A 349 26.31 -2.05 -1.52
CA VAL A 349 25.46 -3.19 -1.14
C VAL A 349 26.03 -4.46 -1.76
N THR A 350 26.34 -5.45 -0.91
CA THR A 350 26.92 -6.76 -1.31
C THR A 350 26.15 -7.95 -0.75
N ASN A 351 25.22 -7.70 0.17
CA ASN A 351 24.35 -8.69 0.81
C ASN A 351 23.02 -8.02 1.17
N ASP A 352 22.17 -8.75 1.87
CA ASP A 352 20.83 -8.33 2.30
C ASP A 352 20.77 -7.86 3.77
N THR A 353 21.91 -7.58 4.40
CA THR A 353 21.96 -7.10 5.79
C THR A 353 21.51 -5.64 5.88
N TRP A 354 20.44 -5.39 6.62
CA TRP A 354 19.89 -4.06 6.85
C TRP A 354 20.07 -3.59 8.30
N PHE A 355 20.02 -2.28 8.51
CA PHE A 355 20.11 -1.63 9.82
C PHE A 355 19.01 -0.60 10.03
N ASN A 356 18.45 -0.55 11.23
CA ASN A 356 17.51 0.48 11.68
C ASN A 356 18.27 1.63 12.34
N TYR A 357 18.38 2.76 11.63
CA TYR A 357 18.94 3.99 12.20
C TYR A 357 17.88 4.95 12.77
N ASN A 358 16.59 4.65 12.62
CA ASN A 358 15.49 5.43 13.19
C ASN A 358 15.26 5.13 14.68
N LEU A 359 16.34 5.09 15.46
CA LEU A 359 16.36 4.83 16.90
C LEU A 359 16.53 6.11 17.73
N GLY A 360 16.86 7.23 17.08
CA GLY A 360 17.10 8.51 17.74
C GLY A 360 15.84 9.07 18.42
N GLN A 361 16.05 10.05 19.31
CA GLN A 361 14.98 10.67 20.10
C GLN A 361 13.83 11.21 19.23
N ASN A 362 14.12 11.71 18.02
CA ASN A 362 13.12 12.22 17.09
C ASN A 362 12.14 11.15 16.58
N ASN A 363 12.53 9.88 16.66
CA ASN A 363 11.85 8.76 16.02
C ASN A 363 11.28 7.73 17.03
N ILE A 364 11.68 7.80 18.31
CA ILE A 364 11.34 6.78 19.31
C ILE A 364 9.82 6.68 19.56
N GLU A 365 9.13 7.80 19.74
CA GLU A 365 7.68 7.84 19.96
C GLU A 365 6.89 7.51 18.69
N ARG A 366 7.45 7.90 17.53
CA ARG A 366 6.85 7.64 16.22
C ARG A 366 6.79 6.17 15.90
N PHE A 367 7.87 5.43 16.14
CA PHE A 367 7.92 4.02 15.74
C PHE A 367 7.62 3.05 16.88
N GLY A 368 8.18 3.28 18.07
CA GLY A 368 8.10 2.33 19.18
C GLY A 368 8.59 0.94 18.77
N TRP A 369 9.80 0.87 18.20
CA TRP A 369 10.43 -0.37 17.75
C TRP A 369 10.54 -1.40 18.89
N ARG A 370 10.20 -2.66 18.59
CA ARG A 370 10.28 -3.78 19.54
C ARG A 370 11.29 -4.87 19.13
N SER A 371 11.68 -4.88 17.85
CA SER A 371 12.58 -5.87 17.25
C SER A 371 14.04 -5.40 17.22
N PRO A 372 15.01 -6.31 16.99
CA PRO A 372 16.40 -5.92 16.78
C PRO A 372 16.59 -4.85 15.70
N ALA A 373 17.57 -3.97 15.91
CA ALA A 373 17.87 -2.88 14.99
C ALA A 373 18.67 -3.30 13.73
N GLN A 374 18.74 -4.59 13.44
CA GLN A 374 19.39 -5.14 12.25
C GLN A 374 18.79 -6.50 11.92
N GLY A 375 18.89 -6.88 10.65
CA GLY A 375 18.41 -8.17 10.15
C GLY A 375 18.93 -8.45 8.75
N ASN A 376 18.43 -9.52 8.14
CA ASN A 376 18.78 -9.92 6.78
C ASN A 376 17.50 -10.20 5.99
N GLY A 377 17.41 -9.64 4.79
CA GLY A 377 16.29 -9.89 3.89
C GLY A 377 15.01 -9.12 4.24
N ILE A 378 14.05 -9.24 3.33
CA ILE A 378 12.75 -8.58 3.32
C ILE A 378 11.88 -9.09 4.46
N LYS A 379 11.89 -10.39 4.78
CA LYS A 379 11.04 -10.94 5.83
C LYS A 379 11.39 -10.39 7.20
N SER A 380 12.68 -10.36 7.56
CA SER A 380 13.09 -9.76 8.85
C SER A 380 12.88 -8.25 8.89
N PHE A 381 12.95 -7.56 7.73
CA PHE A 381 12.54 -6.17 7.64
C PHE A 381 11.02 -6.03 7.88
N GLY A 382 10.20 -6.89 7.29
CA GLY A 382 8.76 -7.00 7.57
C GLY A 382 8.46 -7.24 9.05
N GLU A 383 9.22 -8.12 9.72
CA GLU A 383 9.13 -8.37 11.16
C GLU A 383 9.45 -7.12 11.99
N LEU A 384 10.48 -6.34 11.61
CA LEU A 384 10.76 -5.06 12.27
C LEU A 384 9.53 -4.13 12.22
N LEU A 385 8.91 -4.03 11.03
CA LEU A 385 7.76 -3.16 10.82
C LEU A 385 6.54 -3.65 11.60
N SER A 386 6.16 -4.92 11.44
CA SER A 386 4.94 -5.50 12.01
C SER A 386 4.96 -5.59 13.54
N GLU A 387 6.14 -5.65 14.16
CA GLU A 387 6.27 -5.65 15.61
C GLU A 387 6.26 -4.24 16.23
N SER A 388 6.40 -3.19 15.43
CA SER A 388 6.43 -1.80 15.95
C SER A 388 5.07 -1.33 16.47
N LYS A 389 5.06 -0.40 17.43
CA LYS A 389 3.82 0.30 17.84
C LYS A 389 3.21 1.11 16.69
N ALA A 390 4.03 1.56 15.74
CA ALA A 390 3.54 2.31 14.59
C ALA A 390 2.69 1.47 13.64
N PHE A 391 2.93 0.17 13.53
CA PHE A 391 2.11 -0.72 12.71
C PHE A 391 0.66 -0.75 13.21
N SER A 392 0.47 -1.03 14.51
CA SER A 392 -0.84 -1.06 15.16
C SER A 392 -1.57 0.29 15.04
N ARG A 393 -0.85 1.40 15.31
CA ARG A 393 -1.42 2.76 15.19
C ARG A 393 -1.76 3.14 13.75
N CYS A 394 -0.96 2.71 12.78
CA CYS A 394 -1.24 2.99 11.38
C CYS A 394 -2.48 2.24 10.88
N MET A 395 -2.63 0.97 11.26
CA MET A 395 -3.84 0.21 10.92
C MET A 395 -5.09 0.85 11.56
N ALA A 396 -5.02 1.19 12.85
CA ALA A 396 -6.08 1.91 13.56
C ALA A 396 -6.44 3.24 12.87
N LYS A 397 -5.43 4.05 12.50
CA LYS A 397 -5.63 5.30 11.76
C LYS A 397 -6.32 5.10 10.41
N LYS A 398 -5.93 4.08 9.64
CA LYS A 398 -6.56 3.79 8.33
C LYS A 398 -8.02 3.36 8.49
N VAL A 399 -8.29 2.45 9.42
CA VAL A 399 -9.67 2.00 9.71
C VAL A 399 -10.51 3.17 10.22
N TYR A 400 -10.00 3.95 11.18
CA TYR A 400 -10.70 5.14 11.69
C TYR A 400 -10.98 6.17 10.60
N LYS A 401 -9.98 6.46 9.75
CA LYS A 401 -10.17 7.36 8.60
C LYS A 401 -11.22 6.85 7.63
N LYS A 402 -11.27 5.54 7.38
CA LYS A 402 -12.23 4.95 6.46
C LYS A 402 -13.65 4.96 7.02
N VAL A 403 -13.79 4.48 8.25
CA VAL A 403 -15.08 4.27 8.93
C VAL A 403 -15.64 5.61 9.43
N CYS A 404 -14.87 6.35 10.23
CA CYS A 404 -15.31 7.60 10.84
C CYS A 404 -15.18 8.83 9.92
N ARG A 405 -14.49 8.70 8.76
CA ARG A 405 -14.21 9.79 7.80
C ARG A 405 -13.48 10.98 8.43
N LYS A 406 -12.62 10.70 9.41
CA LYS A 406 -11.80 11.69 10.14
C LYS A 406 -10.34 11.23 10.12
N ASP A 407 -9.42 12.13 9.83
CA ASP A 407 -7.99 11.83 9.84
C ASP A 407 -7.37 12.33 11.14
N LEU A 408 -6.98 11.41 12.02
CA LEU A 408 -6.37 11.72 13.33
C LEU A 408 -4.86 11.50 13.27
N ASP A 409 -4.09 12.29 14.01
CA ASP A 409 -2.65 12.08 14.11
C ASP A 409 -2.31 10.72 14.74
N MET A 410 -1.28 10.06 14.21
CA MET A 410 -0.91 8.70 14.66
C MET A 410 -0.23 8.70 16.04
N VAL A 411 0.49 9.77 16.39
CA VAL A 411 1.29 9.84 17.61
C VAL A 411 0.53 10.56 18.71
N GLU A 412 -0.09 11.69 18.40
CA GLU A 412 -0.68 12.59 19.40
C GLU A 412 -2.11 12.19 19.81
N SER A 413 -2.80 11.40 18.99
CA SER A 413 -4.21 11.06 19.25
C SER A 413 -4.35 9.91 20.27
N PRO A 414 -4.97 10.14 21.45
CA PRO A 414 -5.24 9.06 22.40
C PRO A 414 -6.22 8.02 21.82
N VAL A 415 -7.14 8.45 20.96
CA VAL A 415 -8.08 7.57 20.26
C VAL A 415 -7.36 6.51 19.43
N ILE A 416 -6.34 6.93 18.66
CA ILE A 416 -5.54 6.01 17.84
C ILE A 416 -4.68 5.10 18.71
N GLN A 417 -4.17 5.59 19.84
CA GLN A 417 -3.41 4.78 20.79
C GLN A 417 -4.28 3.68 21.42
N GLU A 418 -5.48 4.03 21.91
CA GLU A 418 -6.45 3.08 22.48
C GLU A 418 -6.87 2.01 21.47
N LEU A 419 -7.24 2.41 20.25
CA LEU A 419 -7.61 1.46 19.18
C LEU A 419 -6.44 0.56 18.78
N ALA A 420 -5.22 1.08 18.78
CA ALA A 420 -4.03 0.27 18.50
C ALA A 420 -3.77 -0.75 19.61
N GLU A 421 -3.94 -0.38 20.88
CA GLU A 421 -3.80 -1.31 22.01
C GLU A 421 -4.87 -2.40 22.00
N ASP A 422 -6.13 -2.04 21.73
CA ASP A 422 -7.23 -2.99 21.55
C ASP A 422 -6.96 -3.94 20.38
N PHE A 423 -6.47 -3.42 19.25
CA PHE A 423 -6.08 -4.22 18.10
C PHE A 423 -4.98 -5.24 18.43
N GLU A 424 -3.96 -4.85 19.21
CA GLU A 424 -2.93 -5.78 19.67
C GLU A 424 -3.50 -6.87 20.60
N GLN A 425 -4.42 -6.49 21.50
CA GLN A 425 -5.08 -7.43 22.44
C GLN A 425 -6.01 -8.41 21.72
N LYS A 426 -6.68 -7.98 20.66
CA LYS A 426 -7.58 -8.78 19.82
C LYS A 426 -6.85 -9.51 18.67
N ASN A 427 -5.62 -9.95 18.93
CA ASN A 427 -4.80 -10.73 18.01
C ASN A 427 -4.63 -10.09 16.62
N TYR A 428 -4.61 -8.76 16.55
CA TYR A 428 -4.46 -8.03 15.30
C TYR A 428 -5.55 -8.34 14.26
N SER A 429 -6.79 -8.61 14.68
CA SER A 429 -7.94 -8.74 13.77
C SER A 429 -8.41 -7.38 13.26
N VAL A 430 -8.35 -7.17 11.94
CA VAL A 430 -8.82 -5.92 11.30
C VAL A 430 -10.35 -5.81 11.36
N ARG A 431 -11.05 -6.95 11.37
CA ARG A 431 -12.51 -6.98 11.54
C ARG A 431 -12.90 -6.47 12.91
N GLU A 432 -12.28 -6.99 13.97
CA GLU A 432 -12.48 -6.51 15.33
C GLU A 432 -12.10 -5.05 15.51
N LEU A 433 -10.98 -4.62 14.93
CA LEU A 433 -10.59 -3.20 14.93
C LEU A 433 -11.64 -2.31 14.25
N THR A 434 -12.27 -2.79 13.18
CA THR A 434 -13.37 -2.08 12.51
C THR A 434 -14.58 -1.96 13.43
N ILE A 435 -14.95 -3.04 14.14
CA ILE A 435 -16.04 -3.04 15.11
C ILE A 435 -15.73 -2.07 16.27
N SER A 436 -14.57 -2.23 16.92
CA SER A 436 -14.13 -1.34 18.01
C SER A 436 -14.10 0.13 17.60
N THR A 437 -13.66 0.42 16.37
CA THR A 437 -13.66 1.78 15.82
C THR A 437 -15.08 2.34 15.66
N ALA A 438 -15.97 1.55 15.07
CA ALA A 438 -17.36 1.93 14.82
C ALA A 438 -18.19 2.08 16.09
N MET A 439 -17.84 1.36 17.17
CA MET A 439 -18.48 1.47 18.48
C MET A 439 -18.15 2.78 19.22
N ARG A 440 -17.14 3.54 18.77
CA ARG A 440 -16.75 4.76 19.45
C ARG A 440 -17.76 5.87 19.24
N SER A 441 -18.13 6.55 20.32
CA SER A 441 -19.03 7.71 20.28
C SER A 441 -18.49 8.85 19.42
N ASP A 442 -17.17 9.06 19.38
CA ASP A 442 -16.55 10.09 18.55
C ASP A 442 -16.46 9.73 17.05
N CYS A 443 -16.85 8.50 16.66
CA CYS A 443 -16.85 8.05 15.27
C CYS A 443 -18.09 8.53 14.51
N PHE A 444 -19.26 8.00 14.85
CA PHE A 444 -20.54 8.32 14.20
C PHE A 444 -21.41 9.29 15.01
N GLY A 445 -21.00 9.66 16.21
CA GLY A 445 -21.92 10.23 17.20
C GLY A 445 -22.88 9.17 17.76
N LEU A 446 -22.57 7.88 17.57
CA LEU A 446 -23.34 6.78 18.14
C LEU A 446 -23.09 6.75 19.64
N ASP A 447 -23.97 7.40 20.39
CA ASP A 447 -24.17 7.02 21.79
C ASP A 447 -25.31 6.00 21.81
N VAL A 448 -24.94 4.71 21.80
CA VAL A 448 -25.91 3.61 21.85
C VAL A 448 -26.78 3.67 23.10
N SER A 449 -26.32 4.38 24.14
CA SER A 449 -27.10 4.60 25.37
C SER A 449 -28.14 5.73 25.25
N GLU A 450 -28.07 6.55 24.19
CA GLU A 450 -29.01 7.65 23.90
C GLU A 450 -30.09 7.30 22.88
N ILE A 451 -30.07 6.11 22.27
CA ILE A 451 -31.14 5.67 21.36
C ILE A 451 -32.45 5.58 22.15
N GLU A 452 -33.40 6.49 21.91
CA GLU A 452 -34.69 6.50 22.61
C GLU A 452 -35.55 5.31 22.14
N TYR A 453 -35.87 4.43 23.09
CA TYR A 453 -36.71 3.25 22.86
C TYR A 453 -38.17 3.68 22.92
N GLU A 454 -38.84 3.81 21.77
CA GLU A 454 -40.30 3.76 21.78
C GLU A 454 -40.71 2.34 22.20
N GLU A 455 -41.15 2.19 23.45
CA GLU A 455 -41.86 1.00 23.90
C GLU A 455 -43.07 0.82 22.96
N VAL A 456 -42.97 -0.14 22.03
CA VAL A 456 -44.12 -0.63 21.30
C VAL A 456 -45.00 -1.34 22.32
N ASN A 457 -45.88 -0.58 22.97
CA ASN A 457 -46.94 -1.11 23.82
C ASN A 457 -47.75 -2.11 22.99
N GLN A 458 -47.70 -3.38 23.42
CA GLN A 458 -48.44 -4.51 22.83
C GLN A 458 -49.95 -4.30 22.87
#